data_AF-A0A3M7I353-F1
#
_entry.id   AF-A0A3M7I353-F1
#
_cell.length_a   1.000
_cell.length_b   1.000
_cell.length_c   1.000
_cell.angle_alpha   90.00
_cell.angle_beta   90.00
_cell.angle_gamma   90.00
#
_symmetry.space_group_name_H-M   'P 1'
#
loop_
_entity.id
_entity.type
_entity.pdbx_description
1 polymer ?
#
loop_
_entity_poly.entity_id
_entity_poly.type
_entity_poly.pdbx_seq_one_letter_code
_entity_poly.pdbx_strand_id
1 'polypeptide(L)'
;MPSLLNPHPLRSSSTPKLPPSQQQPKLSSAHIDLWEHAALLYHHFEWPSAIETFQHLAFTIPTSAQKARTLCCLNAGIIQARLGDYVLAAQTFESAARTDGDFILTPFLLGIVEWELGNLIKAEAL
;
A
#
# COMPACT_ATOMS: atom_id res chain seq x y z
N MET A 1 -55.76 -33.29 -24.13
CA MET A 1 -55.23 -31.98 -24.58
C MET A 1 -54.23 -31.52 -23.53
N PRO A 2 -52.91 -31.63 -23.78
CA PRO A 2 -51.89 -31.45 -22.76
C PRO A 2 -51.51 -29.97 -22.58
N SER A 3 -51.28 -29.58 -21.32
CA SER A 3 -50.80 -28.26 -20.91
C SER A 3 -49.36 -28.05 -21.35
N LEU A 4 -49.08 -26.94 -22.04
CA LEU A 4 -47.74 -26.52 -22.41
C LEU A 4 -47.06 -25.83 -21.21
N LEU A 5 -46.25 -26.61 -20.48
CA LEU A 5 -45.27 -26.09 -19.52
C LEU A 5 -44.19 -25.33 -20.29
N ASN A 6 -44.10 -24.02 -20.05
CA ASN A 6 -43.02 -23.17 -20.54
C ASN A 6 -41.74 -23.49 -19.74
N PRO A 7 -40.64 -23.93 -20.35
CA PRO A 7 -39.37 -24.06 -19.66
C PRO A 7 -38.71 -22.66 -19.59
N HIS A 8 -38.66 -22.07 -18.40
CA HIS A 8 -37.80 -20.91 -18.17
C HIS A 8 -36.34 -21.34 -18.36
N PRO A 9 -35.55 -20.67 -19.21
CA PRO A 9 -34.12 -20.94 -19.27
C PRO A 9 -33.46 -20.44 -17.98
N LEU A 10 -32.70 -21.34 -17.34
CA LEU A 10 -31.76 -21.01 -16.26
C LEU A 10 -30.88 -19.85 -16.74
N ARG A 11 -31.11 -18.67 -16.16
CA ARG A 11 -30.27 -17.49 -16.33
C ARG A 11 -28.91 -17.82 -15.73
N SER A 12 -27.99 -18.28 -16.57
CA SER A 12 -26.57 -18.31 -16.23
C SER A 12 -26.17 -16.87 -15.92
N SER A 13 -25.89 -16.60 -14.65
CA SER A 13 -25.32 -15.34 -14.20
C SER A 13 -23.88 -15.27 -14.68
N SER A 14 -23.68 -14.95 -15.96
CA SER A 14 -22.42 -14.42 -16.45
C SER A 14 -22.28 -13.02 -15.88
N THR A 15 -21.65 -12.93 -14.70
CA THR A 15 -21.08 -11.66 -14.26
C THR A 15 -20.21 -11.13 -15.39
N PRO A 16 -20.44 -9.91 -15.90
CA PRO A 16 -19.58 -9.33 -16.93
C PRO A 16 -18.16 -9.30 -16.39
N LYS A 17 -17.23 -10.02 -17.03
CA LYS A 17 -15.80 -9.85 -16.77
C LYS A 17 -15.49 -8.41 -17.16
N LEU A 18 -15.22 -7.57 -16.14
CA LEU A 18 -14.70 -6.22 -16.36
C LEU A 18 -13.49 -6.32 -17.29
N PRO A 19 -13.35 -5.37 -18.24
CA PRO A 19 -12.23 -5.35 -19.18
C PRO A 19 -10.90 -5.43 -18.41
N PRO A 20 -9.85 -6.06 -19.00
CA PRO A 20 -8.56 -6.28 -18.32
C PRO A 20 -7.94 -5.01 -17.73
N SER A 21 -8.30 -3.84 -18.27
CA SER A 21 -7.89 -2.51 -17.81
C SER A 21 -8.48 -2.07 -16.47
N GLN A 22 -9.44 -2.80 -15.89
CA GLN A 22 -10.12 -2.47 -14.63
C GLN A 22 -9.91 -3.50 -13.51
N GLN A 23 -9.10 -4.54 -13.74
CA GLN A 23 -8.77 -5.49 -12.69
C GLN A 23 -7.65 -4.91 -11.82
N GLN A 24 -7.99 -4.52 -10.60
CA GLN A 24 -6.98 -4.19 -9.60
C GLN A 24 -5.99 -5.35 -9.49
N PRO A 25 -4.68 -5.09 -9.51
CA PRO A 25 -3.69 -6.14 -9.41
C PRO A 25 -3.89 -6.88 -8.08
N LYS A 26 -4.24 -8.16 -8.21
CA LYS A 26 -4.67 -8.97 -7.08
C LYS A 26 -3.45 -9.33 -6.24
N LEU A 27 -3.36 -8.80 -5.03
CA LEU A 27 -2.38 -9.24 -4.04
C LEU A 27 -2.61 -10.73 -3.73
N SER A 28 -1.52 -11.47 -3.53
CA SER A 28 -1.59 -12.87 -3.09
C SER A 28 -1.95 -12.93 -1.61
N SER A 29 -2.47 -14.07 -1.15
CA SER A 29 -2.67 -14.32 0.30
C SER A 29 -1.37 -14.10 1.08
N ALA A 30 -0.25 -14.57 0.54
CA ALA A 30 1.06 -14.41 1.17
C ALA A 30 1.46 -12.94 1.40
N HIS A 31 1.07 -12.01 0.51
CA HIS A 31 1.29 -10.58 0.75
C HIS A 31 0.45 -10.04 1.90
N ILE A 32 -0.78 -10.54 2.05
CA ILE A 32 -1.68 -10.15 3.15
C ILE A 32 -1.14 -10.70 4.47
N ASP A 33 -0.79 -11.99 4.50
CA ASP A 33 -0.24 -12.65 5.69
C ASP A 33 1.05 -11.95 6.17
N LEU A 34 1.93 -11.55 5.24
CA LEU A 34 3.16 -10.84 5.58
C LEU A 34 2.90 -9.42 6.06
N TRP A 35 1.90 -8.73 5.52
CA TRP A 35 1.49 -7.41 6.00
C TRP A 35 0.94 -7.48 7.43
N GLU A 36 0.09 -8.48 7.71
CA GLU A 36 -0.46 -8.71 9.05
C GLU A 36 0.66 -9.04 10.05
N HIS A 37 1.64 -9.85 9.64
CA HIS A 37 2.82 -10.12 10.44
C HIS A 37 3.62 -8.84 10.77
N ALA A 38 3.87 -7.98 9.77
CA ALA A 38 4.54 -6.70 9.99
C ALA A 38 3.76 -5.78 10.96
N ALA A 39 2.43 -5.76 10.85
CA ALA A 39 1.58 -5.00 11.77
C ALA A 39 1.65 -5.56 13.20
N LEU A 40 1.67 -6.88 13.37
CA LEU A 40 1.86 -7.52 14.67
C LEU A 40 3.22 -7.16 15.28
N LEU A 41 4.31 -7.22 14.51
CA LEU A 41 5.64 -6.80 14.96
C LEU A 41 5.62 -5.36 15.47
N TYR A 42 5.00 -4.44 14.71
CA TYR A 42 4.84 -3.05 15.12
C TYR A 42 4.09 -2.90 16.45
N HIS A 43 2.97 -3.62 16.62
CA HIS A 43 2.16 -3.56 17.84
C HIS A 43 2.84 -4.20 19.06
N HIS A 44 3.80 -5.09 18.85
CA HIS A 44 4.63 -5.68 19.92
C HIS A 44 5.95 -4.92 20.13
N PHE A 45 6.11 -3.74 19.54
CA PHE A 45 7.31 -2.90 19.66
C PHE A 45 8.58 -3.49 19.04
N GLU A 46 8.45 -4.52 18.20
CA GLU A 46 9.52 -5.10 17.38
C GLU A 46 9.77 -4.20 16.14
N TRP A 47 10.06 -2.92 16.38
CA TRP A 47 10.08 -1.89 15.34
C TRP A 47 11.10 -2.14 14.21
N PRO A 48 12.35 -2.59 14.47
CA PRO A 48 13.28 -2.90 13.39
C PRO A 48 12.76 -4.02 12.48
N SER A 49 12.25 -5.10 13.06
CA SER A 49 11.69 -6.22 12.29
C SER A 49 10.44 -5.82 11.52
N ALA A 50 9.61 -4.92 12.08
CA ALA A 50 8.45 -4.39 11.36
C ALA A 50 8.89 -3.58 10.12
N ILE A 51 9.91 -2.70 10.26
CA ILE A 51 10.48 -1.93 9.15
C ILE A 51 11.00 -2.86 8.05
N GLU A 52 11.85 -3.84 8.41
CA GLU A 52 12.41 -4.81 7.47
C GLU A 52 11.31 -5.58 6.73
N THR A 53 10.28 -6.01 7.46
CA THR A 53 9.16 -6.76 6.87
C THR A 53 8.36 -5.90 5.88
N PHE A 54 8.07 -4.64 6.23
CA PHE A 54 7.37 -3.72 5.31
C PHE A 54 8.22 -3.39 4.08
N GLN A 55 9.52 -3.18 4.24
CA GLN A 55 10.43 -2.94 3.10
C GLN A 55 10.51 -4.14 2.17
N HIS A 56 10.63 -5.35 2.74
CA HIS A 56 10.59 -6.59 1.97
C HIS A 56 9.27 -6.73 1.21
N LEU A 57 8.14 -6.50 1.88
CA LEU A 57 6.83 -6.56 1.25
C LEU A 57 6.68 -5.54 0.12
N ALA A 58 7.17 -4.30 0.31
CA ALA A 58 7.20 -3.28 -0.73
C ALA A 58 7.99 -3.73 -1.97
N PHE A 59 9.07 -4.51 -1.77
CA PHE A 59 9.85 -5.07 -2.87
C PHE A 59 9.12 -6.20 -3.60
N THR A 60 8.48 -7.13 -2.88
CA THR A 60 7.85 -8.33 -3.46
C THR A 60 6.49 -8.08 -4.12
N ILE A 61 5.74 -7.07 -3.67
CA ILE A 61 4.45 -6.73 -4.30
C ILE A 61 4.66 -6.33 -5.77
N PRO A 62 3.85 -6.83 -6.72
CA PRO A 62 3.99 -6.48 -8.14
C PRO A 62 3.98 -4.98 -8.39
N THR A 63 4.79 -4.51 -9.35
CA THR A 63 4.88 -3.09 -9.72
C THR A 63 3.57 -2.49 -10.21
N SER A 64 2.65 -3.32 -10.72
CA SER A 64 1.29 -2.90 -11.07
C SER A 64 0.46 -2.47 -9.86
N ALA A 65 0.79 -2.95 -8.65
CA ALA A 65 0.12 -2.60 -7.40
C ALA A 65 0.83 -1.46 -6.65
N GLN A 66 1.08 -0.35 -7.35
CA GLN A 66 1.82 0.82 -6.86
C GLN A 66 1.34 1.29 -5.49
N LYS A 67 0.03 1.51 -5.32
CA LYS A 67 -0.57 1.92 -4.05
C LYS A 67 -0.19 1.01 -2.87
N ALA A 68 -0.20 -0.30 -3.06
CA ALA A 68 0.13 -1.25 -1.99
C ALA A 68 1.62 -1.20 -1.64
N ARG A 69 2.49 -1.07 -2.64
CA ARG A 69 3.94 -0.86 -2.44
C ARG A 69 4.18 0.44 -1.66
N THR A 70 3.52 1.52 -2.06
CA THR A 70 3.62 2.83 -1.42
C THR A 70 3.19 2.76 0.04
N LEU A 71 2.04 2.15 0.36
CA LEU A 71 1.60 1.97 1.75
C LEU A 71 2.62 1.21 2.60
N CYS A 72 3.29 0.20 2.05
CA CYS A 72 4.35 -0.52 2.76
C CYS A 72 5.56 0.39 3.03
N CYS A 73 6.01 1.16 2.03
CA CYS A 73 7.06 2.16 2.22
C CYS A 73 6.68 3.21 3.28
N LEU A 74 5.44 3.71 3.25
CA LEU A 74 4.97 4.70 4.22
C LEU A 74 4.95 4.12 5.64
N ASN A 75 4.52 2.88 5.83
CA ASN A 75 4.57 2.23 7.15
C ASN A 75 6.01 2.15 7.67
N ALA A 76 6.97 1.73 6.84
CA ALA A 76 8.38 1.72 7.22
C ALA A 76 8.88 3.12 7.60
N GLY A 77 8.59 4.13 6.76
CA GLY A 77 9.01 5.52 7.01
C GLY A 77 8.41 6.13 8.27
N ILE A 78 7.13 5.84 8.57
CA ILE A 78 6.48 6.29 9.82
C ILE A 78 7.17 5.69 11.04
N ILE A 79 7.56 4.41 10.99
CA ILE A 79 8.27 3.77 12.11
C ILE A 79 9.67 4.38 12.25
N GLN A 80 10.40 4.59 11.15
CA GLN A 80 11.71 5.26 11.16
C GLN A 80 11.62 6.66 11.79
N ALA A 81 10.65 7.46 11.38
CA ALA A 81 10.41 8.79 11.96
C ALA A 81 10.08 8.72 13.46
N ARG A 82 9.29 7.72 13.88
CA ARG A 82 9.01 7.48 15.31
C ARG A 82 10.28 7.15 16.11
N LEU A 83 11.26 6.48 15.50
CA LEU A 83 12.55 6.19 16.13
C LEU A 83 13.51 7.41 16.13
N GLY A 84 13.09 8.53 15.55
CA GLY A 84 13.91 9.74 15.40
C GLY A 84 14.86 9.70 14.20
N ASP A 85 14.79 8.66 13.36
CA ASP A 85 15.58 8.57 12.13
C ASP A 85 14.88 9.30 10.98
N TYR A 86 14.82 10.62 11.12
CA TYR A 86 14.15 11.50 10.16
C TYR A 86 14.83 11.52 8.79
N VAL A 87 16.16 11.35 8.73
CA VAL A 87 16.90 11.30 7.47
C VAL A 87 16.49 10.05 6.67
N LEU A 88 16.45 8.89 7.32
CA LEU A 88 16.03 7.66 6.66
C LEU A 88 14.52 7.69 6.32
N ALA A 89 13.69 8.25 7.19
CA ALA A 89 12.26 8.41 6.94
C ALA A 89 12.01 9.27 5.68
N ALA A 90 12.71 10.40 5.53
CA ALA A 90 12.62 11.26 4.35
C ALA A 90 12.99 10.49 3.07
N GLN A 91 14.10 9.76 3.07
CA GLN A 91 14.53 8.95 1.93
C GLN A 91 13.49 7.89 1.55
N THR A 92 12.89 7.25 2.56
CA THR A 92 11.83 6.25 2.37
C THR A 92 10.57 6.88 1.76
N PHE A 93 10.15 8.05 2.25
CA PHE A 93 9.00 8.78 1.70
C PHE A 93 9.24 9.30 0.28
N GLU A 94 10.44 9.81 -0.03
CA GLU A 94 10.81 10.17 -1.39
C GLU A 94 10.78 8.95 -2.33
N SER A 95 11.18 7.77 -1.85
CA SER A 95 11.06 6.53 -2.62
C SER A 95 9.61 6.10 -2.82
N ALA A 96 8.75 6.33 -1.82
CA ALA A 96 7.31 6.11 -1.93
C ALA A 96 6.68 7.04 -2.98
N ALA A 97 7.08 8.32 -2.99
CA ALA A 97 6.61 9.31 -3.97
C ALA A 97 6.99 8.95 -5.41
N ARG A 98 8.17 8.33 -5.62
CA ARG A 98 8.56 7.79 -6.93
C ARG A 98 7.74 6.58 -7.36
N THR A 99 7.14 5.86 -6.42
CA THR A 99 6.35 4.65 -6.69
C THR A 99 4.90 4.98 -7.02
N ASP A 100 4.31 5.92 -6.29
CA ASP A 100 2.94 6.43 -6.47
C ASP A 100 2.91 7.92 -6.11
N GLY A 101 3.18 8.76 -7.11
CA GLY A 101 3.30 10.22 -6.92
C GLY A 101 1.98 10.90 -6.58
N ASP A 102 0.84 10.26 -6.88
CA ASP A 102 -0.49 10.79 -6.62
C ASP A 102 -0.99 10.45 -5.20
N PHE A 103 -0.22 9.67 -4.43
CA PHE A 103 -0.60 9.27 -3.09
C PHE A 103 -0.41 10.43 -2.09
N ILE A 104 -1.51 11.16 -1.84
CA ILE A 104 -1.54 12.42 -1.07
C ILE A 104 -0.90 12.37 0.31
N LEU A 105 -0.85 11.20 0.95
CA LEU A 105 -0.24 11.07 2.28
C LEU A 105 1.29 11.23 2.22
N THR A 106 1.91 10.92 1.09
CA THR A 106 3.36 10.97 0.92
C THR A 106 3.94 12.38 1.08
N PRO A 107 3.48 13.42 0.34
CA PRO A 107 3.98 14.78 0.55
C PRO A 107 3.66 15.31 1.95
N PHE A 108 2.50 14.98 2.53
CA PHE A 108 2.17 15.37 3.90
C PHE A 108 3.17 14.82 4.93
N LEU A 109 3.49 13.51 4.86
CA LEU A 109 4.47 12.89 5.76
C LEU A 109 5.89 13.40 5.52
N LEU A 110 6.26 13.63 4.26
CA LEU A 110 7.56 14.22 3.93
C LEU A 110 7.67 15.64 4.49
N GLY A 111 6.62 16.46 4.41
CA GLY A 111 6.59 17.81 4.98
C GLY A 111 6.83 17.82 6.49
N ILE A 112 6.21 16.89 7.22
CA ILE A 112 6.45 16.72 8.66
C ILE A 112 7.92 16.36 8.93
N VAL A 113 8.47 15.39 8.20
CA VAL A 113 9.85 14.95 8.44
C VAL A 113 10.87 16.02 8.06
N GLU A 114 10.64 16.76 6.97
CA GLU A 114 11.50 17.87 6.56
C GLU A 114 11.45 19.02 7.58
N TRP A 115 10.29 19.24 8.20
CA TRP A 115 10.17 20.18 9.32
C TRP A 115 11.02 19.74 10.53
N GLU A 116 10.94 18.47 10.94
CA GLU A 116 11.76 17.92 12.03
C GLU A 116 13.27 17.97 11.73
N LEU A 117 13.65 17.88 10.45
CA LEU A 117 15.04 18.06 9.99
C LEU A 117 15.49 19.53 9.95
N GLY A 118 14.57 20.50 10.16
CA GLY A 118 14.86 21.92 10.03
C GLY A 118 14.91 22.44 8.59
N ASN A 119 14.51 21.63 7.62
CA ASN A 119 14.48 21.98 6.19
C ASN A 119 13.18 22.72 5.82
N LEU A 120 12.94 23.86 6.48
CA LEU A 120 11.65 24.56 6.45
C LEU A 120 11.19 24.96 5.04
N ILE A 121 12.12 25.34 4.16
CA ILE A 121 11.83 25.68 2.77
C ILE A 121 11.27 24.47 2.01
N LYS A 122 11.83 23.29 2.26
CA LYS A 122 11.37 22.05 1.62
C LYS A 122 10.04 21.61 2.21
N ALA A 123 9.85 21.77 3.52
CA ALA A 123 8.60 21.45 4.20
C ALA A 123 7.41 22.29 3.70
N GLU A 124 7.62 23.59 3.44
CA GLU A 124 6.58 24.50 2.92
C GLU A 124 6.18 24.18 1.47
N ALA A 125 7.07 23.55 0.70
CA ALA A 125 6.86 23.25 -0.72
C ALA A 125 6.11 21.93 -0.99
N LEU A 126 5.75 21.16 0.04
CA LEU A 126 5.11 19.84 -0.03
C LEU A 126 3.61 19.90 0.24
#